data_AF-A0A6J2FRP1-F1
#
_entry.id   AF-A0A6J2FRP1-F1
#
_cell.length_a   1.000
_cell.length_b   1.000
_cell.length_c   1.000
_cell.angle_alpha   90.00
_cell.angle_beta   90.00
_cell.angle_gamma   90.00
#
_symmetry.space_group_name_H-M   'P 1'
#
loop_
_entity.id
_entity.type
_entity.pdbx_description
1 polymer ?
#
loop_
_entity_poly.entity_id
_entity_poly.type
_entity_poly.pdbx_seq_one_letter_code
_entity_poly.pdbx_strand_id
1 'polypeptide(L)'
;MAAATTAAAAASPSSLPRQRPRAAPLPAVLDVGNMNDWQKKSPLDWETYMNKLVKVVAIEKHEYEGWVLTVDPVSASIVLAAFPENEKVSISFVMGHAVQEVEILKEGDSEMKQRLSRIFAPKESKAYSPEELEKRKNDLKTWLETNHIPVTEQGELGRTLCVAGVLTIDPPYGPEQCSSSNEIILSRVQGLVQGYLEKQQ
;
A
#
# COMPACT_ATOMS: atom_id res chain seq x y z
N MET A 1 -8.80 33.32 91.46
CA MET A 1 -7.56 32.98 92.21
C MET A 1 -7.45 31.46 92.20
N ALA A 2 -6.40 30.79 91.75
CA ALA A 2 -5.04 31.18 91.42
C ALA A 2 -4.57 30.38 90.20
N ALA A 3 -3.66 30.99 89.45
CA ALA A 3 -3.00 30.42 88.28
C ALA A 3 -1.93 29.39 88.70
N ALA A 4 -1.75 28.36 87.89
CA ALA A 4 -0.51 27.60 87.83
C ALA A 4 -0.22 27.26 86.37
N THR A 5 0.78 27.96 85.85
CA THR A 5 1.36 27.91 84.52
C THR A 5 2.38 26.78 84.47
N THR A 6 2.37 25.95 83.42
CA THR A 6 3.58 25.17 83.05
C THR A 6 3.72 25.07 81.54
N ALA A 7 4.96 25.33 81.14
CA ALA A 7 5.42 25.70 79.82
C ALA A 7 5.49 24.56 78.81
N ALA A 8 5.42 24.97 77.54
CA ALA A 8 5.60 24.18 76.35
C ALA A 8 7.01 23.61 76.21
N ALA A 9 7.10 22.34 75.82
CA ALA A 9 8.31 21.72 75.29
C ALA A 9 8.16 21.55 73.78
N ALA A 10 8.97 22.28 73.02
CA ALA A 10 9.09 22.16 71.58
C ALA A 10 9.82 20.85 71.23
N ALA A 11 9.15 19.97 70.46
CA ALA A 11 9.77 18.79 69.88
C ALA A 11 10.33 19.14 68.48
N SER A 12 11.64 18.95 68.31
CA SER A 12 12.35 19.09 67.04
C SER A 12 11.85 18.09 65.99
N PRO A 13 11.67 18.48 64.71
CA PRO A 13 11.32 17.53 63.66
C PRO A 13 12.54 16.66 63.32
N SER A 14 12.39 15.34 63.44
CA SER A 14 13.41 14.38 63.02
C SER A 14 13.51 14.35 61.49
N SER A 15 14.73 14.52 61.00
CA SER A 15 15.11 14.43 59.60
C SER A 15 15.15 12.95 59.17
N LEU A 16 14.04 12.46 58.64
CA LEU A 16 14.02 11.19 57.91
C LEU A 16 14.77 11.35 56.56
N PRO A 17 15.67 10.44 56.19
CA PRO A 17 16.35 10.51 54.90
C PRO A 17 15.34 10.23 53.78
N ARG A 18 15.22 11.17 52.82
CA ARG A 18 14.47 10.98 51.58
C ARG A 18 15.03 9.75 50.85
N GLN A 19 14.27 8.65 50.85
CA GLN A 19 14.52 7.55 49.93
C GLN A 19 14.29 8.06 48.50
N ARG A 20 15.31 7.97 47.66
CA ARG A 20 15.16 8.25 46.22
C ARG A 20 14.19 7.22 45.65
N PRO A 21 13.19 7.63 44.84
CA PRO A 21 12.36 6.67 44.12
C PRO A 21 13.28 5.80 43.25
N ARG A 22 13.11 4.48 43.37
CA ARG A 22 13.79 3.49 42.55
C ARG A 22 13.45 3.81 41.08
N ALA A 23 14.47 4.11 40.27
CA ALA A 23 14.29 4.37 38.85
C ALA A 23 13.49 3.22 38.24
N ALA A 24 12.40 3.56 37.55
CA ALA A 24 11.68 2.60 36.72
C ALA A 24 12.69 1.95 35.76
N PRO A 25 12.61 0.63 35.51
CA PRO A 25 13.47 0.02 34.50
C PRO A 25 13.25 0.77 33.19
N LEU A 26 14.36 1.21 32.58
CA LEU A 26 14.36 1.77 31.24
C LEU A 26 13.61 0.81 30.31
N PRO A 27 12.84 1.30 29.33
CA PRO A 27 12.25 0.43 28.32
C PRO A 27 13.36 -0.45 27.76
N ALA A 28 13.10 -1.77 27.74
CA ALA A 28 14.03 -2.74 27.22
C ALA A 28 14.55 -2.23 25.87
N VAL A 29 15.88 -2.11 25.77
CA VAL A 29 16.56 -1.88 24.50
C VAL A 29 16.02 -2.95 23.56
N LEU A 30 15.34 -2.53 22.48
CA LEU A 30 14.91 -3.44 21.43
C LEU A 30 16.13 -4.27 21.04
N ASP A 31 16.06 -5.57 21.29
CA ASP A 31 17.10 -6.51 20.96
C ASP A 31 17.31 -6.48 19.44
N VAL A 32 18.37 -5.80 19.00
CA VAL A 32 18.76 -5.66 17.58
C VAL A 32 19.32 -6.99 17.04
N GLY A 33 19.31 -8.08 17.83
CA GLY A 33 20.01 -9.33 17.49
C GLY A 33 19.14 -10.56 17.22
N ASN A 34 17.89 -10.63 17.68
CA ASN A 34 17.16 -11.90 17.63
C ASN A 34 16.20 -11.98 16.44
N MET A 35 16.75 -12.35 15.27
CA MET A 35 15.93 -12.78 14.13
C MET A 35 14.99 -13.90 14.59
N ASN A 36 13.71 -13.77 14.27
CA ASN A 36 12.73 -14.84 14.53
C ASN A 36 12.95 -16.02 13.57
N ASP A 37 12.29 -17.14 13.83
CA ASP A 37 12.49 -18.36 13.02
C ASP A 37 12.00 -18.20 11.58
N TRP A 38 11.06 -17.28 11.34
CA TRP A 38 10.61 -16.93 9.99
C TRP A 38 11.70 -16.20 9.19
N GLN A 39 12.40 -15.24 9.80
CA GLN A 39 13.49 -14.48 9.19
C GLN A 39 14.73 -15.33 8.92
N LYS A 40 14.90 -16.46 9.62
CA LYS A 40 16.02 -17.39 9.43
C LYS A 40 15.81 -18.36 8.24
N LYS A 41 14.60 -18.45 7.70
CA LYS A 41 14.30 -19.31 6.55
C LYS A 41 15.04 -18.83 5.31
N SER A 42 15.40 -19.79 4.44
CA SER A 42 15.99 -19.48 3.15
C SER A 42 14.92 -19.09 2.13
N PRO A 43 15.30 -18.43 1.01
CA PRO A 43 14.37 -18.17 -0.10
C PRO A 43 13.65 -19.42 -0.61
N LEU A 44 14.32 -20.59 -0.62
CA LEU A 44 13.73 -21.86 -1.02
C LEU A 44 12.68 -22.35 0.00
N ASP A 45 12.90 -22.09 1.29
CA ASP A 45 11.91 -22.40 2.33
C ASP A 45 10.67 -21.53 2.17
N TRP A 46 10.83 -20.23 1.91
CA TRP A 46 9.71 -19.31 1.66
C TRP A 46 8.94 -19.67 0.39
N GLU A 47 9.63 -20.18 -0.64
CA GLU A 47 9.01 -20.65 -1.88
C GLU A 47 7.91 -21.69 -1.62
N THR A 48 8.09 -22.54 -0.60
CA THR A 48 7.12 -23.58 -0.24
C THR A 48 5.79 -23.05 0.28
N TYR A 49 5.72 -21.77 0.67
CA TYR A 49 4.51 -21.10 1.15
C TYR A 49 3.76 -20.38 0.01
N MET A 50 4.39 -20.16 -1.15
CA MET A 50 3.78 -19.41 -2.25
C MET A 50 2.51 -20.09 -2.75
N ASN A 51 1.51 -19.26 -3.08
CA ASN A 51 0.19 -19.71 -3.56
C ASN A 51 -0.56 -20.62 -2.58
N LYS A 52 -0.23 -20.58 -1.29
CA LYS A 52 -0.95 -21.28 -0.24
C LYS A 52 -1.72 -20.29 0.63
N LEU A 53 -2.87 -20.72 1.12
CA LEU A 53 -3.62 -20.00 2.13
C LEU A 53 -2.92 -20.25 3.46
N VAL A 54 -2.48 -19.18 4.11
CA VAL A 54 -1.78 -19.25 5.37
C VAL A 54 -2.49 -18.44 6.43
N LYS A 55 -2.36 -18.89 7.67
CA LYS A 55 -2.63 -18.11 8.88
C LYS A 55 -1.29 -17.64 9.44
N VAL A 56 -1.12 -16.33 9.55
CA VAL A 56 0.08 -15.69 10.11
C VAL A 56 -0.28 -15.10 11.47
N VAL A 57 0.40 -15.58 12.51
CA VAL A 57 0.32 -14.99 13.84
C VAL A 57 1.47 -14.01 13.99
N ALA A 58 1.15 -12.76 14.31
CA ALA A 58 2.10 -11.69 14.51
C ALA A 58 2.18 -11.26 15.99
N ILE A 59 3.13 -10.37 16.28
CA ILE A 59 3.28 -9.73 17.60
C ILE A 59 1.95 -9.12 18.06
N GLU A 60 1.72 -9.12 19.38
CA GLU A 60 0.47 -8.68 20.02
C GLU A 60 -0.76 -9.53 19.68
N LYS A 61 -0.56 -10.79 19.24
CA LYS A 61 -1.63 -11.74 18.89
C LYS A 61 -2.51 -11.28 17.73
N HIS A 62 -1.96 -10.45 16.85
CA HIS A 62 -2.63 -10.14 15.59
C HIS A 62 -2.58 -11.36 14.68
N GLU A 63 -3.73 -11.73 14.11
CA GLU A 63 -3.84 -12.85 13.19
C GLU A 63 -4.22 -12.32 11.81
N TYR A 64 -3.52 -12.81 10.79
CA TYR A 64 -3.79 -12.50 9.40
C TYR A 64 -4.03 -13.80 8.64
N GLU A 65 -5.05 -13.83 7.80
CA GLU A 65 -5.34 -14.96 6.92
C GLU A 65 -5.33 -14.49 5.48
N GLY A 66 -4.63 -15.20 4.60
CA GLY A 66 -4.58 -14.86 3.19
C GLY A 66 -3.68 -15.75 2.36
N TRP A 67 -3.76 -15.58 1.05
CA TRP A 67 -2.94 -16.31 0.07
C TRP A 67 -1.57 -15.65 -0.05
N VAL A 68 -0.49 -16.41 0.16
CA VAL A 68 0.87 -15.87 0.02
C VAL A 68 1.15 -15.59 -1.46
N LEU A 69 1.39 -14.32 -1.76
CA LEU A 69 1.83 -13.86 -3.08
C LEU A 69 3.35 -13.95 -3.22
N THR A 70 4.05 -13.39 -2.24
CA THR A 70 5.50 -13.32 -2.23
C THR A 70 6.01 -13.05 -0.82
N VAL A 71 7.30 -13.28 -0.61
CA VAL A 71 8.04 -12.92 0.59
C VAL A 71 9.22 -12.07 0.16
N ASP A 72 9.36 -10.87 0.72
CA ASP A 72 10.53 -10.04 0.45
C ASP A 72 11.77 -10.66 1.09
N PRO A 73 12.80 -11.06 0.31
CA PRO A 73 13.96 -11.74 0.86
C PRO A 73 14.83 -10.86 1.75
N VAL A 74 14.67 -9.53 1.70
CA VAL A 74 15.45 -8.60 2.54
C VAL A 74 14.80 -8.44 3.91
N SER A 75 13.51 -8.15 3.97
CA SER A 75 12.79 -7.91 5.23
C SER A 75 12.06 -9.12 5.80
N ALA A 76 12.02 -10.23 5.06
CA ALA A 76 11.15 -11.39 5.29
C ALA A 76 9.65 -11.02 5.41
N SER A 77 9.23 -9.89 4.83
CA SER A 77 7.82 -9.46 4.87
C SER A 77 6.95 -10.33 3.98
N ILE A 78 5.82 -10.77 4.52
CA ILE A 78 4.86 -11.62 3.83
C ILE A 78 3.81 -10.74 3.16
N VAL A 79 3.60 -10.93 1.87
CA VAL A 79 2.53 -10.27 1.11
C VAL A 79 1.39 -11.26 0.95
N LEU A 80 0.24 -10.92 1.53
CA LEU A 80 -0.97 -11.74 1.51
C LEU A 80 -2.03 -11.12 0.61
N ALA A 81 -2.74 -11.96 -0.15
CA ALA A 81 -3.94 -11.59 -0.90
C ALA A 81 -5.18 -12.21 -0.27
N ALA A 82 -6.22 -11.40 -0.07
CA ALA A 82 -7.55 -11.86 0.32
C ALA A 82 -8.57 -11.53 -0.78
N PHE A 83 -9.51 -12.46 -0.99
CA PHE A 83 -10.58 -12.35 -1.97
C PHE A 83 -11.94 -12.38 -1.26
N PRO A 84 -12.36 -11.28 -0.62
CA PRO A 84 -13.70 -11.18 -0.02
C PRO A 84 -14.78 -11.35 -1.11
N GLU A 85 -15.94 -11.92 -0.76
CA GLU A 85 -16.98 -12.38 -1.70
C GLU A 85 -17.50 -11.30 -2.67
N ASN A 86 -17.36 -10.00 -2.35
CA ASN A 86 -17.93 -8.91 -3.14
C ASN A 86 -17.01 -7.69 -3.31
N GLU A 87 -15.72 -7.79 -3.01
CA GLU A 87 -14.81 -6.64 -3.12
C GLU A 87 -13.61 -6.91 -4.03
N LYS A 88 -12.89 -5.82 -4.33
CA LYS A 88 -11.59 -5.89 -5.01
C LYS A 88 -10.62 -6.69 -4.13
N VAL A 89 -9.63 -7.30 -4.77
CA VAL A 89 -8.54 -8.01 -4.08
C VAL A 89 -7.94 -7.11 -3.01
N SER A 90 -7.91 -7.60 -1.77
CA SER A 90 -7.26 -6.91 -0.65
C SER A 90 -5.85 -7.44 -0.50
N ILE A 91 -4.88 -6.54 -0.40
CA ILE A 91 -3.46 -6.87 -0.19
C ILE A 91 -3.06 -6.42 1.20
N SER A 92 -2.54 -7.33 2.00
CA SER A 92 -2.00 -7.03 3.32
C SER A 92 -0.53 -7.43 3.41
N PHE A 93 0.19 -6.70 4.27
CA PHE A 93 1.61 -6.88 4.49
C PHE A 93 1.84 -7.24 5.94
N VAL A 94 2.50 -8.37 6.20
CA VAL A 94 2.97 -8.73 7.54
C VAL A 94 4.48 -8.57 7.58
N MET A 95 4.95 -7.64 8.41
CA MET A 95 6.38 -7.34 8.53
C MET A 95 7.13 -8.55 9.07
N GLY A 96 8.25 -8.92 8.45
CA GLY A 96 8.96 -10.15 8.80
C GLY A 96 9.41 -10.22 10.27
N HIS A 97 9.82 -9.10 10.86
CA HIS A 97 10.18 -9.03 12.29
C HIS A 97 8.99 -9.24 13.23
N ALA A 98 7.76 -9.02 12.74
CA ALA A 98 6.54 -9.18 13.53
C ALA A 98 5.96 -10.60 13.44
N VAL A 99 6.46 -11.45 12.54
CA VAL A 99 5.96 -12.82 12.37
C VAL A 99 6.39 -13.70 13.55
N GLN A 100 5.43 -14.40 14.15
CA GLN A 100 5.69 -15.40 15.19
C GLN A 100 5.50 -16.81 14.63
N GLU A 101 4.41 -17.05 13.92
CA GLU A 101 4.07 -18.37 13.39
C GLU A 101 3.36 -18.23 12.04
N VAL A 102 3.60 -19.19 11.14
CA VAL A 102 2.96 -19.28 9.83
C VAL A 102 2.45 -20.70 9.63
N GLU A 103 1.14 -20.86 9.65
CA GLU A 103 0.45 -22.12 9.44
C GLU A 103 -0.13 -22.18 8.02
N ILE A 104 0.05 -23.30 7.32
CA ILE A 104 -0.57 -23.53 6.01
C ILE A 104 -1.95 -24.15 6.22
N LEU A 105 -3.00 -23.42 5.84
CA LEU A 105 -4.38 -23.87 5.94
C LEU A 105 -4.83 -24.66 4.71
N LYS A 106 -4.44 -24.20 3.52
CA LYS A 106 -4.88 -24.81 2.25
C LYS A 106 -3.84 -24.61 1.14
N GLU A 107 -3.61 -25.65 0.34
CA GLU A 107 -2.83 -25.51 -0.89
C GLU A 107 -3.67 -24.90 -2.02
N GLY A 108 -3.06 -24.00 -2.80
CA GLY A 108 -3.72 -23.39 -3.94
C GLY A 108 -3.96 -24.39 -5.07
N ASP A 109 -5.21 -24.50 -5.47
CA ASP A 109 -5.59 -25.18 -6.72
C ASP A 109 -5.11 -24.38 -7.94
N SER A 110 -5.22 -25.01 -9.12
CA SER A 110 -4.80 -24.39 -10.39
C SER A 110 -5.54 -23.07 -10.66
N GLU A 111 -6.82 -23.00 -10.30
CA GLU A 111 -7.66 -21.82 -10.49
C GLU A 111 -7.17 -20.66 -9.61
N MET A 112 -6.90 -20.91 -8.32
CA MET A 112 -6.40 -19.89 -7.40
C MET A 112 -5.02 -19.39 -7.82
N LYS A 113 -4.12 -20.27 -8.26
CA LYS A 113 -2.80 -19.87 -8.80
C LYS A 113 -2.95 -18.92 -10.00
N GLN A 114 -3.88 -19.23 -10.92
CA GLN A 114 -4.20 -18.33 -12.03
C GLN A 114 -4.83 -17.01 -11.56
N ARG A 115 -5.66 -17.05 -10.52
CA ARG A 115 -6.27 -15.85 -9.96
C ARG A 115 -5.23 -14.94 -9.30
N LEU A 116 -4.27 -15.51 -8.58
CA LEU A 116 -3.16 -14.78 -7.95
C LEU A 116 -2.22 -14.16 -8.99
N SER A 117 -1.89 -14.89 -10.06
CA SER A 117 -1.01 -14.35 -11.12
C SER A 117 -1.64 -13.16 -11.86
N ARG A 118 -2.97 -13.10 -11.94
CA ARG A 118 -3.71 -11.97 -12.53
C ARG A 118 -3.67 -10.69 -11.70
N ILE A 119 -3.33 -10.74 -10.41
CA ILE A 119 -3.26 -9.54 -9.55
C ILE A 119 -2.23 -8.54 -10.08
N PHE A 120 -1.08 -9.04 -10.52
CA PHE A 120 0.01 -8.23 -11.06
C PHE A 120 0.09 -8.28 -12.59
N ALA A 121 -0.77 -9.05 -13.24
CA ALA A 121 -0.91 -8.96 -14.68
C ALA A 121 -1.34 -7.54 -15.04
N PRO A 122 -0.75 -6.93 -16.07
CA PRO A 122 -1.30 -5.72 -16.64
C PRO A 122 -2.79 -5.97 -16.89
N LYS A 123 -3.66 -5.06 -16.42
CA LYS A 123 -5.07 -5.10 -16.80
C LYS A 123 -5.11 -5.29 -18.31
N GLU A 124 -5.83 -6.29 -18.80
CA GLU A 124 -5.94 -6.53 -20.23
C GLU A 124 -6.35 -5.22 -20.90
N SER A 125 -5.37 -4.51 -21.47
CA SER A 125 -5.63 -3.37 -22.31
C SER A 125 -6.36 -3.95 -23.49
N LYS A 126 -7.62 -3.55 -23.69
CA LYS A 126 -8.40 -3.99 -24.84
C LYS A 126 -7.50 -3.93 -26.08
N ALA A 127 -7.27 -5.08 -26.71
CA ALA A 127 -6.38 -5.14 -27.85
C ALA A 127 -7.04 -4.33 -28.97
N TYR A 128 -6.43 -3.21 -29.33
CA TYR A 128 -6.91 -2.36 -30.41
C TYR A 128 -6.12 -2.65 -31.67
N SER A 129 -6.81 -2.76 -32.80
CA SER A 129 -6.13 -2.81 -34.09
C SER A 129 -5.46 -1.46 -34.39
N PRO A 130 -4.44 -1.42 -35.27
CA PRO A 130 -3.83 -0.16 -35.70
C PRO A 130 -4.85 0.82 -36.27
N GLU A 131 -5.84 0.32 -37.02
CA GLU A 131 -6.91 1.11 -37.62
C GLU A 131 -7.86 1.69 -36.55
N GLU A 132 -8.17 0.90 -35.51
CA GLU A 132 -8.99 1.35 -34.39
C GLU A 132 -8.28 2.42 -33.55
N LEU A 133 -6.96 2.29 -33.36
CA LEU A 133 -6.15 3.29 -32.67
C LEU A 133 -6.10 4.60 -33.46
N GLU A 134 -5.90 4.53 -34.77
CA GLU A 134 -5.93 5.72 -35.64
C GLU A 134 -7.31 6.39 -35.63
N LYS A 135 -8.39 5.60 -35.70
CA LYS A 135 -9.75 6.14 -35.58
C LYS A 135 -9.95 6.85 -34.24
N ARG A 136 -9.61 6.20 -33.13
CA ARG A 136 -9.71 6.80 -31.78
C ARG A 136 -8.91 8.09 -31.66
N LYS A 137 -7.67 8.11 -32.18
CA LYS A 137 -6.81 9.28 -32.20
C LYS A 137 -7.50 10.45 -32.88
N ASN A 138 -8.00 10.21 -34.10
CA ASN A 138 -8.62 11.24 -34.93
C ASN A 138 -9.95 11.72 -34.34
N ASP A 139 -10.76 10.82 -33.79
CA ASP A 139 -12.03 11.16 -33.15
C ASP A 139 -11.79 12.01 -31.89
N LEU A 140 -10.83 11.64 -31.03
CA LEU A 140 -10.47 12.39 -29.84
C LEU A 140 -9.87 13.76 -30.18
N LYS A 141 -8.96 13.82 -31.17
CA LYS A 141 -8.39 15.06 -31.66
C LYS A 141 -9.48 16.02 -32.16
N THR A 142 -10.38 15.53 -33.01
CA THR A 142 -11.49 16.31 -33.56
C THR A 142 -12.42 16.80 -32.45
N TRP A 143 -12.71 15.96 -31.45
CA TRP A 143 -13.53 16.35 -30.32
C TRP A 143 -12.86 17.45 -29.48
N LEU A 144 -11.58 17.32 -29.15
CA LEU A 144 -10.83 18.35 -28.40
C LEU A 144 -10.80 19.68 -29.16
N GLU A 145 -10.51 19.66 -30.46
CA GLU A 145 -10.49 20.85 -31.31
C GLU A 145 -11.89 21.51 -31.41
N THR A 146 -12.95 20.70 -31.52
CA THR A 146 -14.35 21.19 -31.52
C THR A 146 -14.70 21.88 -30.20
N ASN A 147 -14.12 21.43 -29.08
CA ASN A 147 -14.27 22.06 -27.77
C ASN A 147 -13.25 23.19 -27.52
N HIS A 148 -12.62 23.71 -28.58
CA HIS A 148 -11.63 24.80 -28.54
C HIS A 148 -10.38 24.49 -27.70
N ILE A 149 -10.01 23.23 -27.59
CA ILE A 149 -8.78 22.79 -26.93
C ILE A 149 -7.72 22.55 -28.03
N PRO A 150 -6.60 23.28 -28.02
CA PRO A 150 -5.58 23.12 -29.05
C PRO A 150 -4.85 21.78 -28.90
N VAL A 151 -4.75 21.02 -30.00
CA VAL A 151 -4.08 19.71 -30.03
C VAL A 151 -3.05 19.67 -31.16
N THR A 152 -1.90 19.07 -30.88
CA THR A 152 -0.83 18.82 -31.86
C THR A 152 -0.41 17.36 -31.79
N GLU A 153 0.06 16.79 -32.90
CA GLU A 153 0.63 15.43 -32.90
C GLU A 153 2.13 15.53 -32.63
N GLN A 154 2.63 14.71 -31.69
CA GLN A 154 4.03 14.66 -31.28
C GLN A 154 4.57 13.21 -31.31
N GLY A 155 5.90 13.11 -31.33
CA GLY A 155 6.65 11.85 -31.40
C GLY A 155 7.03 11.44 -32.83
N GLU A 156 8.04 10.57 -32.97
CA GLU A 156 8.59 10.14 -34.27
C GLU A 156 7.56 9.48 -35.20
N LEU A 157 6.47 8.97 -34.62
CA LEU A 157 5.37 8.31 -35.35
C LEU A 157 4.04 9.10 -35.30
N GLY A 158 4.01 10.31 -34.72
CA GLY A 158 2.78 11.12 -34.60
C GLY A 158 1.65 10.42 -33.83
N ARG A 159 2.00 9.53 -32.90
CA ARG A 159 1.05 8.70 -32.14
C ARG A 159 0.60 9.35 -30.84
N THR A 160 1.30 10.37 -30.38
CA THR A 160 1.00 11.03 -29.11
C THR A 160 0.29 12.35 -29.40
N LEU A 161 -0.87 12.56 -28.79
CA LEU A 161 -1.58 13.84 -28.87
C LEU A 161 -1.07 14.76 -27.77
N CYS A 162 -0.51 15.91 -28.13
CA CYS A 162 -0.16 16.94 -27.18
C CYS A 162 -1.25 18.02 -27.12
N VAL A 163 -1.85 18.14 -25.94
CA VAL A 163 -2.91 19.07 -25.60
C VAL A 163 -2.29 20.33 -25.01
N ALA A 164 -2.52 21.47 -25.69
CA ALA A 164 -2.06 22.80 -25.29
C ALA A 164 -0.57 22.92 -24.95
N GLY A 165 0.28 22.02 -25.47
CA GLY A 165 1.72 22.02 -25.22
C GLY A 165 2.15 21.53 -23.82
N VAL A 166 1.22 21.13 -22.97
CA VAL A 166 1.46 20.89 -21.53
C VAL A 166 1.03 19.50 -21.05
N LEU A 167 0.24 18.78 -21.85
CA LEU A 167 -0.23 17.44 -21.54
C LEU A 167 -0.09 16.56 -22.78
N THR A 168 0.33 15.32 -22.59
CA THR A 168 0.39 14.31 -23.65
C THR A 168 -0.62 13.20 -23.40
N ILE A 169 -1.21 12.66 -24.47
CA ILE A 169 -2.12 11.53 -24.43
C ILE A 169 -1.55 10.46 -25.36
N ASP A 170 -1.22 9.31 -24.78
CA ASP A 170 -0.67 8.16 -25.50
C ASP A 170 -1.76 7.13 -25.86
N PRO A 171 -1.53 6.26 -26.85
CA PRO A 171 -2.41 5.12 -27.13
C PRO A 171 -2.63 4.25 -25.87
N PRO A 172 -3.85 3.73 -25.62
CA PRO A 172 -5.03 3.76 -26.49
C PRO A 172 -5.95 5.00 -26.34
N TYR A 173 -5.42 6.14 -25.90
CA TYR A 173 -6.14 7.41 -25.79
C TYR A 173 -7.26 7.42 -24.74
N GLY A 174 -7.04 6.73 -23.62
CA GLY A 174 -7.91 6.78 -22.45
C GLY A 174 -7.45 7.81 -21.41
N PRO A 175 -8.25 8.03 -20.35
CA PRO A 175 -7.91 8.96 -19.28
C PRO A 175 -6.64 8.52 -18.52
N GLU A 176 -6.42 7.22 -18.37
CA GLU A 176 -5.22 6.67 -17.71
C GLU A 176 -3.94 6.85 -18.54
N GLN A 177 -4.06 7.23 -19.82
CA GLN A 177 -2.92 7.48 -20.72
C GLN A 177 -2.61 8.98 -20.89
N CYS A 178 -3.15 9.82 -20.02
CA CYS A 178 -2.80 11.23 -19.96
C CYS A 178 -1.56 11.43 -19.06
N SER A 179 -0.62 12.27 -19.49
CA SER A 179 0.59 12.61 -18.73
C SER A 179 0.85 14.12 -18.77
N SER A 180 1.10 14.72 -17.61
CA SER A 180 1.45 16.13 -17.48
C SER A 180 2.19 16.37 -16.18
N SER A 181 3.09 17.36 -16.18
CA SER A 181 3.74 17.86 -14.95
C SER A 181 2.78 18.66 -14.06
N ASN A 182 1.58 18.99 -14.54
CA ASN A 182 0.57 19.74 -13.80
C ASN A 182 -0.65 18.86 -13.48
N GLU A 183 -0.78 18.43 -12.22
CA GLU A 183 -1.86 17.54 -11.77
C GLU A 183 -3.26 18.15 -11.91
N ILE A 184 -3.39 19.49 -11.82
CA ILE A 184 -4.67 20.18 -12.01
C ILE A 184 -5.12 20.07 -13.46
N ILE A 185 -4.19 20.21 -14.41
CA ILE A 185 -4.48 20.06 -15.84
C ILE A 185 -4.75 18.58 -16.15
N LEU A 186 -3.93 17.67 -15.61
CA LEU A 186 -4.09 16.23 -15.78
C LEU A 186 -5.50 15.78 -15.39
N SER A 187 -5.92 16.06 -14.15
CA SER A 187 -7.23 15.67 -13.64
C SER A 187 -8.39 16.23 -14.46
N ARG A 188 -8.30 17.48 -14.92
CA ARG A 188 -9.33 18.10 -15.78
C ARG A 188 -9.42 17.44 -17.15
N VAL A 189 -8.29 17.21 -17.81
CA VAL A 189 -8.27 16.56 -19.13
C VAL A 189 -8.70 15.10 -19.02
N GLN A 190 -8.29 14.39 -17.98
CA GLN A 190 -8.79 13.04 -17.68
C GLN A 190 -10.31 13.02 -17.54
N GLY A 191 -10.89 13.98 -16.82
CA GLY A 191 -12.35 14.13 -16.71
C GLY A 191 -13.03 14.42 -18.05
N LEU A 192 -12.42 15.25 -18.91
CA LEU A 192 -12.93 15.52 -20.26
C LEU A 192 -12.91 14.28 -21.15
N VAL A 193 -11.79 13.55 -21.16
CA VAL A 193 -11.62 12.31 -21.93
C VAL A 193 -12.59 11.25 -21.43
N GLN A 194 -12.74 11.10 -20.11
CA GLN A 194 -13.70 10.17 -19.52
C GLN A 194 -15.13 10.50 -19.94
N GLY A 195 -15.56 11.76 -19.81
CA GLY A 195 -16.89 12.18 -20.23
C GLY A 195 -17.14 12.08 -21.74
N TYR A 196 -16.09 12.17 -22.56
CA TYR A 196 -16.17 11.88 -24.00
C TYR A 196 -16.42 10.38 -24.24
N LEU A 197 -15.67 9.50 -23.59
CA LEU A 197 -15.80 8.05 -23.76
C LEU A 197 -17.18 7.54 -23.30
N GLU A 198 -17.72 8.10 -22.23
CA GLU A 198 -19.07 7.75 -21.72
C GLU A 198 -20.19 8.14 -22.69
N LYS A 199 -20.01 9.21 -23.49
CA LYS A 199 -20.99 9.63 -24.51
C LYS A 199 -20.96 8.79 -25.79
N GLN A 200 -19.93 7.98 -25.97
CA GLN A 200 -19.73 7.12 -27.14
C GLN A 200 -20.19 5.67 -26.90
N GLN A 201 -20.65 5.34 -25.68
CA GLN A 201 -21.29 4.06 -25.32
C GLN A 201 -22.81 4.15 -25.43
#